data_AF-D8PTH9-F1
#
_entry.id   AF-D8PTH9-F1
#
_cell.length_a   1.000
_cell.length_b   1.000
_cell.length_c   1.000
_cell.angle_alpha   90.00
_cell.angle_beta   90.00
_cell.angle_gamma   90.00
#
_symmetry.space_group_name_H-M   'P 1'
#
loop_
_entity.id
_entity.type
_entity.pdbx_description
1 polymer ?
#
loop_
_entity_poly.entity_id
_entity_poly.type
_entity_poly.pdbx_seq_one_letter_code
_entity_poly.pdbx_strand_id
1 'polypeptide(L)'
;MDLFFLPNDPQRATVVSANDIAHFRITTRKGVTRVIRPAESESASIVAEIQWNNWESPTVVRSSLLARKYIRDEGLKGVRAAEFLYKRARFSSSRCFLGNDGVEYRWKPVRGVGLLLTRVDTSEEVARFFTTTPVDGAFKGERRSTLRIQACTIDVELILLTFLIIEKKRRDGVDASRSFAHDEDPQGDGGGDGGSA
;
A
#
# COMPACT_ATOMS: atom_id res chain seq x y z
N MET A 1 7.04 -11.09 -12.66
CA MET A 1 7.23 -9.77 -13.30
C MET A 1 7.96 -8.85 -12.34
N ASP A 2 9.02 -8.20 -12.81
CA ASP A 2 9.75 -7.19 -12.02
C ASP A 2 9.32 -5.79 -12.46
N LEU A 3 8.92 -4.97 -11.50
CA LEU A 3 8.54 -3.58 -11.68
C LEU A 3 9.55 -2.66 -10.97
N PHE A 4 10.20 -1.80 -11.73
CA PHE A 4 11.21 -0.86 -11.26
C PHE A 4 10.62 0.54 -11.09
N PHE A 5 11.00 1.23 -10.01
CA PHE A 5 10.55 2.59 -9.73
C PHE A 5 11.57 3.61 -10.25
N LEU A 6 11.12 4.54 -11.10
CA LEU A 6 11.92 5.60 -11.71
C LEU A 6 11.35 7.00 -11.43
N PRO A 7 11.98 7.83 -10.59
CA PRO A 7 13.14 7.53 -9.73
C PRO A 7 12.80 6.50 -8.63
N ASN A 8 13.79 6.12 -7.82
CA ASN A 8 13.65 5.18 -6.68
C ASN A 8 12.79 5.72 -5.51
N ASP A 9 11.74 6.48 -5.81
CA ASP A 9 10.77 7.02 -4.88
C ASP A 9 9.35 6.51 -5.22
N PRO A 10 8.84 5.48 -4.53
CA PRO A 10 7.49 4.96 -4.71
C PRO A 10 6.37 5.99 -4.61
N GLN A 11 6.57 7.16 -4.00
CA GLN A 11 5.54 8.20 -3.95
C GLN A 11 5.54 9.10 -5.20
N ARG A 12 6.63 9.08 -5.98
CA ARG A 12 6.87 9.91 -7.16
C ARG A 12 7.73 9.15 -8.16
N ALA A 13 7.14 8.16 -8.81
CA ALA A 13 7.83 7.31 -9.77
C ALA A 13 6.98 6.95 -10.97
N THR A 14 7.63 6.74 -12.10
CA THR A 14 7.11 5.89 -13.18
C THR A 14 7.53 4.46 -12.87
N VAL A 15 6.57 3.55 -12.90
CA VAL A 15 6.77 2.12 -12.66
C VAL A 15 6.90 1.45 -14.02
N VAL A 16 8.07 0.88 -14.28
CA VAL A 16 8.41 0.27 -15.57
C VAL A 16 8.81 -1.19 -15.40
N SER A 17 8.61 -2.01 -16.43
CA SER A 17 9.14 -3.38 -16.43
C SER A 17 10.59 -3.45 -16.91
N ALA A 18 11.18 -4.64 -16.87
CA ALA A 18 12.54 -4.89 -17.38
C ALA A 18 12.73 -4.57 -18.87
N ASN A 19 11.62 -4.54 -19.63
CA ASN A 19 11.59 -4.24 -21.06
C ASN A 19 11.33 -2.75 -21.33
N ASP A 20 11.50 -1.89 -20.33
CA ASP A 20 11.29 -0.43 -20.40
C ASP A 20 9.84 -0.01 -20.74
N ILE A 21 8.87 -0.90 -20.51
CA ILE A 21 7.45 -0.60 -20.68
C ILE A 21 6.93 0.08 -19.41
N ALA A 22 6.44 1.31 -19.55
CA ALA A 22 5.77 2.02 -18.46
C ALA A 22 4.38 1.45 -18.19
N HIS A 23 4.18 0.93 -16.99
CA HIS A 23 2.90 0.37 -16.55
C HIS A 23 2.09 1.37 -15.74
N PHE A 24 2.76 2.14 -14.87
CA PHE A 24 2.09 3.10 -13.99
C PHE A 24 2.91 4.37 -13.83
N ARG A 25 2.22 5.48 -13.55
CA ARG A 25 2.80 6.72 -13.08
C ARG A 25 2.19 7.07 -11.74
N ILE A 26 3.04 7.28 -10.76
CA ILE A 26 2.70 7.62 -9.39
C ILE A 26 3.11 9.06 -9.16
N THR A 27 2.16 9.90 -8.76
CA THR A 27 2.42 11.31 -8.45
C THR A 27 1.81 11.66 -7.12
N THR A 28 2.50 12.49 -6.33
CA THR A 28 1.99 12.96 -5.03
C THR A 28 2.00 14.48 -4.99
N ARG A 29 0.81 15.08 -4.88
CA ARG A 29 0.60 16.54 -4.83
C ARG A 29 -0.38 16.88 -3.71
N LYS A 30 -0.04 17.87 -2.87
CA LYS A 30 -0.90 18.38 -1.77
C LYS A 30 -1.49 17.25 -0.89
N GLY A 31 -0.67 16.26 -0.53
CA GLY A 31 -1.13 15.14 0.31
C GLY A 31 -2.00 14.09 -0.40
N VAL A 32 -2.14 14.17 -1.72
CA VAL A 32 -2.86 13.16 -2.53
C VAL A 32 -1.89 12.45 -3.45
N THR A 33 -1.78 11.12 -3.33
CA THR A 33 -1.10 10.26 -4.29
C THR A 33 -2.08 9.77 -5.34
N ARG A 34 -1.73 9.91 -6.62
CA ARG A 34 -2.48 9.35 -7.76
C ARG A 34 -1.67 8.25 -8.42
N VAL A 35 -2.32 7.13 -8.70
CA VAL A 35 -1.81 6.02 -9.51
C VAL A 35 -2.52 6.06 -10.84
N ILE A 36 -1.74 6.20 -11.90
CA ILE A 36 -2.22 6.43 -13.26
C ILE A 36 -1.65 5.34 -14.16
N ARG A 37 -2.46 4.68 -14.99
CA ARG A 37 -2.02 3.73 -16.01
C ARG A 37 -2.16 4.32 -17.41
N PRO A 38 -1.36 3.92 -18.41
CA PRO A 38 -1.61 4.29 -19.80
C PRO A 38 -3.04 3.90 -20.21
N ALA A 39 -3.82 4.86 -20.70
CA ALA A 39 -5.18 4.65 -21.20
C ALA A 39 -5.54 5.74 -22.22
N GLU A 40 -6.59 5.51 -23.01
CA GLU A 40 -7.04 6.45 -24.07
C GLU A 40 -7.69 7.72 -23.51
N SER A 41 -8.18 7.70 -22.27
CA SER A 41 -8.82 8.84 -21.61
C SER A 41 -8.33 9.02 -20.17
N GLU A 42 -8.36 10.25 -19.67
CA GLU A 42 -7.89 10.57 -18.32
C GLU A 42 -8.69 9.84 -17.23
N SER A 43 -10.01 9.75 -17.37
CA SER A 43 -10.87 9.05 -16.42
C SER A 43 -10.62 7.54 -16.39
N ALA A 44 -10.31 6.92 -17.54
CA ALA A 44 -9.94 5.51 -17.63
C ALA A 44 -8.48 5.24 -17.18
N SER A 45 -7.68 6.30 -17.07
CA SER A 45 -6.28 6.27 -16.70
C SER A 45 -6.07 6.25 -15.18
N ILE A 46 -6.99 6.84 -14.39
CA ILE A 46 -6.87 6.87 -12.93
C ILE A 46 -7.25 5.51 -12.34
N VAL A 47 -6.25 4.81 -11.79
CA VAL A 47 -6.41 3.53 -11.08
C VAL A 47 -6.83 3.76 -9.64
N ALA A 48 -6.16 4.70 -8.96
CA ALA A 48 -6.43 5.01 -7.57
C ALA A 48 -5.99 6.42 -7.19
N GLU A 49 -6.70 7.00 -6.21
CA GLU A 49 -6.28 8.18 -5.47
C GLU A 49 -6.19 7.85 -3.98
N ILE A 50 -5.08 8.18 -3.34
CA ILE A 50 -4.86 8.01 -1.91
C ILE A 50 -4.70 9.41 -1.32
N GLN A 51 -5.69 9.83 -0.56
CA GLN A 51 -5.60 11.02 0.27
C GLN A 51 -4.97 10.62 1.60
N TRP A 52 -3.73 11.06 1.82
CA TRP A 52 -3.02 10.74 3.05
C TRP A 52 -3.60 11.48 4.24
N ASN A 53 -3.46 10.86 5.42
CA ASN A 53 -3.91 11.48 6.65
C ASN A 53 -3.14 12.78 6.92
N ASN A 54 -3.83 13.67 7.63
CA ASN A 54 -3.24 14.74 8.40
C ASN A 54 -3.80 14.65 9.82
N TRP A 55 -3.57 15.65 10.67
CA TRP A 55 -4.02 15.57 12.06
C TRP A 55 -5.55 15.62 12.21
N GLU A 56 -6.26 16.00 11.15
CA GLU A 56 -7.70 16.24 11.15
C GLU A 56 -8.48 15.19 10.34
N SER A 57 -7.80 14.35 9.55
CA SER A 57 -8.46 13.41 8.64
C SER A 57 -7.68 12.10 8.46
N PRO A 58 -8.38 10.95 8.41
CA PRO A 58 -7.76 9.66 8.18
C PRO A 58 -7.27 9.53 6.73
N THR A 59 -6.44 8.53 6.47
CA THR A 59 -6.05 8.20 5.07
C THR A 59 -7.26 7.59 4.36
N VAL A 60 -7.65 8.16 3.23
CA VAL A 60 -8.79 7.73 2.41
C VAL A 60 -8.32 7.26 1.04
N VAL A 61 -8.81 6.11 0.58
CA VAL A 61 -8.49 5.51 -0.70
C VAL A 61 -9.71 5.55 -1.62
N ARG A 62 -9.53 6.01 -2.85
CA ARG A 62 -10.55 6.03 -3.91
C ARG A 62 -10.04 5.18 -5.06
N SER A 63 -10.74 4.10 -5.40
CA SER A 63 -10.39 3.27 -6.55
C SER A 63 -11.61 2.41 -6.91
N SER A 64 -11.79 2.16 -8.21
CA SER A 64 -12.79 1.20 -8.72
C SER A 64 -12.49 -0.25 -8.32
N LEU A 65 -11.25 -0.53 -7.92
CA LEU A 65 -10.81 -1.86 -7.47
C LEU A 65 -11.34 -2.23 -6.08
N LEU A 66 -11.81 -1.25 -5.31
CA LEU A 66 -12.33 -1.49 -3.98
C LEU A 66 -13.75 -2.07 -4.08
N ALA A 67 -13.90 -3.32 -3.63
CA ALA A 67 -15.19 -3.99 -3.61
C ALA A 67 -16.24 -3.15 -2.86
N ARG A 68 -17.49 -3.15 -3.36
CA ARG A 68 -18.62 -2.40 -2.77
C ARG A 68 -18.78 -2.59 -1.26
N LYS A 69 -18.38 -3.75 -0.72
CA LYS A 69 -18.41 -4.06 0.72
C LYS A 69 -17.62 -3.10 1.61
N TYR A 70 -16.66 -2.36 1.03
CA TYR A 70 -15.86 -1.36 1.73
C TYR A 70 -16.45 0.05 1.63
N ILE A 71 -17.41 0.29 0.74
CA ILE A 71 -18.14 1.55 0.61
C ILE A 71 -19.28 1.50 1.63
N ARG A 72 -18.96 1.75 2.90
CA ARG A 72 -19.94 1.69 4.00
C ARG A 72 -20.52 3.04 4.40
N ASP A 73 -19.91 4.13 3.94
CA ASP A 73 -20.24 5.48 4.37
C ASP A 73 -20.59 6.33 3.14
N GLU A 74 -21.87 6.67 2.98
CA GLU A 74 -22.35 7.50 1.87
C GLU A 74 -21.75 8.92 1.89
N GLY A 75 -21.21 9.38 3.04
CA GLY A 75 -20.54 10.67 3.17
C GLY A 75 -19.08 10.68 2.69
N LEU A 76 -18.40 9.53 2.74
CA LEU A 76 -17.03 9.40 2.27
C LEU A 76 -17.01 8.96 0.81
N LYS A 77 -16.53 9.82 -0.08
CA LYS A 77 -16.18 9.46 -1.46
C LYS A 77 -14.95 8.54 -1.50
N GLY A 78 -14.92 7.43 -0.77
CA GLY A 78 -13.75 6.53 -0.64
C GLY A 78 -13.81 5.64 0.60
N VAL A 79 -12.75 4.84 0.82
CA VAL A 79 -12.62 3.88 1.93
C VAL A 79 -11.48 4.30 2.84
N ARG A 80 -11.65 4.23 4.16
CA ARG A 80 -10.54 4.44 5.10
C ARG A 80 -9.48 3.36 4.89
N ALA A 81 -8.21 3.77 4.76
CA ALA A 81 -7.12 2.83 4.52
C ALA A 81 -6.98 1.77 5.62
N ALA A 82 -7.36 2.07 6.87
CA ALA A 82 -7.34 1.14 7.99
C ALA A 82 -8.41 0.03 7.89
N GLU A 83 -9.54 0.30 7.23
CA GLU A 83 -10.60 -0.69 6.99
C GLU A 83 -10.25 -1.60 5.80
N PHE A 84 -9.64 -1.01 4.77
CA PHE A 84 -9.17 -1.74 3.60
C PHE A 84 -7.94 -2.61 3.90
N LEU A 85 -6.94 -2.03 4.56
CA LEU A 85 -5.71 -2.68 5.03
C LEU A 85 -5.74 -2.81 6.55
N TYR A 86 -6.41 -3.85 7.03
CA TYR A 86 -6.69 -4.05 8.45
C TYR A 86 -5.59 -4.85 9.15
N LYS A 87 -5.58 -4.77 10.49
CA LYS A 87 -4.74 -5.61 11.34
C LYS A 87 -5.58 -6.78 11.87
N ARG A 88 -5.00 -7.99 11.89
CA ARG A 88 -5.58 -9.12 12.63
C ARG A 88 -5.32 -9.06 14.14
N ALA A 89 -4.27 -8.35 14.56
CA ALA A 89 -3.92 -8.15 15.96
C ALA A 89 -3.45 -6.70 16.18
N ARG A 90 -3.83 -6.09 17.31
CA ARG A 90 -3.60 -4.66 17.63
C ARG A 90 -2.15 -4.22 17.40
N PHE A 91 -1.20 -5.03 17.85
CA PHE A 91 0.24 -4.75 17.77
C PHE A 91 0.94 -5.33 16.54
N SER A 92 0.19 -5.91 15.60
CA SER A 92 0.80 -6.47 14.39
C SER A 92 1.37 -5.38 13.48
N SER A 93 2.62 -5.58 13.05
CA SER A 93 3.24 -4.80 11.97
C SER A 93 2.72 -5.22 10.59
N SER A 94 2.00 -6.34 10.50
CA SER A 94 1.40 -6.81 9.26
C SER A 94 0.06 -6.13 8.98
N ARG A 95 -0.32 -6.06 7.71
CA ARG A 95 -1.64 -5.64 7.27
C ARG A 95 -2.22 -6.64 6.29
N CYS A 96 -3.49 -6.94 6.46
CA CYS A 96 -4.22 -7.88 5.63
C CYS A 96 -5.26 -7.13 4.79
N PHE A 97 -5.60 -7.69 3.64
CA PHE A 97 -6.70 -7.21 2.79
C PHE A 97 -7.30 -8.37 2.01
N LEU A 98 -8.51 -8.20 1.49
CA LEU A 98 -9.12 -9.17 0.60
C LEU A 98 -8.82 -8.82 -0.86
N GLY A 99 -8.30 -9.77 -1.63
CA GLY A 99 -8.10 -9.65 -3.07
C GLY A 99 -9.41 -9.63 -3.85
N ASN A 100 -9.29 -9.32 -5.14
CA ASN A 100 -10.38 -9.39 -6.11
C ASN A 100 -10.88 -10.82 -6.35
N ASP A 101 -10.08 -11.83 -6.02
CA ASP A 101 -10.40 -13.25 -6.08
C ASP A 101 -11.05 -13.80 -4.79
N GLY A 102 -11.32 -12.94 -3.82
CA GLY A 102 -11.91 -13.34 -2.53
C GLY A 102 -10.93 -14.01 -1.57
N VAL A 103 -9.63 -14.06 -1.90
CA VAL A 103 -8.58 -14.61 -1.03
C VAL A 103 -8.00 -13.50 -0.15
N GLU A 104 -7.61 -13.83 1.07
CA GLU A 104 -6.96 -12.88 1.96
C GLU A 104 -5.44 -12.90 1.79
N TYR A 105 -4.85 -11.71 1.69
CA TYR A 105 -3.43 -11.50 1.54
C TYR A 105 -2.86 -10.66 2.68
N ARG A 106 -1.57 -10.81 2.96
CA ARG A 106 -0.88 -10.12 4.05
C ARG A 106 0.44 -9.52 3.59
N TRP A 107 0.55 -8.21 3.77
CA TRP A 107 1.84 -7.51 3.74
C TRP A 107 2.51 -7.63 5.11
N LYS A 108 3.78 -8.03 5.12
CA LYS A 108 4.64 -8.05 6.31
C LYS A 108 6.01 -7.43 6.01
N PRO A 109 6.56 -6.58 6.90
CA PRO A 109 7.94 -6.16 6.80
C PRO A 109 8.85 -7.35 7.17
N VAL A 110 9.90 -7.57 6.38
CA VAL A 110 10.88 -8.63 6.58
C VAL A 110 12.27 -8.02 6.57
N ARG A 111 13.01 -8.20 7.67
CA ARG A 111 14.37 -7.67 7.82
C ARG A 111 15.28 -8.17 6.70
N GLY A 112 16.03 -7.26 6.08
CA GLY A 112 16.94 -7.59 4.97
C GLY A 112 16.26 -7.81 3.61
N VAL A 113 14.92 -7.94 3.57
CA VAL A 113 14.17 -8.13 2.32
C VAL A 113 13.40 -6.87 1.94
N GLY A 114 12.68 -6.26 2.88
CA GLY A 114 11.78 -5.13 2.62
C GLY A 114 10.34 -5.48 2.98
N LEU A 115 9.42 -5.37 2.02
CA LEU A 115 8.02 -5.77 2.20
C LEU A 115 7.73 -7.06 1.45
N LEU A 116 7.04 -7.99 2.10
CA LEU A 116 6.64 -9.27 1.52
C LEU A 116 5.11 -9.41 1.58
N LEU A 117 4.50 -9.70 0.44
CA LEU A 117 3.09 -10.05 0.29
C LEU A 117 2.97 -11.56 0.19
N THR A 118 2.18 -12.14 1.09
CA THR A 118 1.86 -13.57 1.06
C THR A 118 0.37 -13.81 1.07
N ARG A 119 -0.07 -14.90 0.46
CA ARG A 119 -1.40 -15.48 0.74
C ARG A 119 -1.49 -15.88 2.21
N VAL A 120 -2.64 -15.66 2.85
CA VAL A 120 -2.78 -15.92 4.29
C VAL A 120 -2.99 -17.40 4.62
N ASP A 121 -3.69 -18.12 3.75
CA ASP A 121 -3.99 -19.54 3.88
C ASP A 121 -2.76 -20.42 3.59
N THR A 122 -2.05 -20.16 2.49
CA THR A 122 -0.93 -20.99 2.02
C THR A 122 0.43 -20.46 2.40
N SER A 123 0.54 -19.21 2.87
CA SER A 123 1.81 -18.49 3.07
C SER A 123 2.68 -18.35 1.81
N GLU A 124 2.13 -18.63 0.62
CA GLU A 124 2.83 -18.49 -0.65
C GLU A 124 3.17 -17.01 -0.91
N GLU A 125 4.38 -16.76 -1.42
CA GLU A 125 4.83 -15.44 -1.82
C GLU A 125 4.13 -15.01 -3.12
N VAL A 126 3.50 -13.83 -3.07
CA VAL A 126 2.78 -13.23 -4.19
C VAL A 126 3.57 -12.05 -4.74
N ALA A 127 4.11 -11.21 -3.87
CA ALA A 127 4.94 -10.09 -4.27
C ALA A 127 5.96 -9.73 -3.19
N ARG A 128 7.04 -9.09 -3.61
CA ARG A 128 8.11 -8.64 -2.74
C ARG A 128 8.67 -7.31 -3.22
N PHE A 129 8.78 -6.35 -2.31
CA PHE A 129 9.48 -5.11 -2.53
C PHE A 129 10.86 -5.14 -1.86
N PHE A 130 11.90 -4.89 -2.65
CA PHE A 130 13.29 -4.90 -2.24
C PHE A 130 14.13 -3.95 -3.10
N THR A 131 15.38 -3.72 -2.69
CA THR A 131 16.34 -3.00 -3.53
C THR A 131 17.28 -4.01 -4.18
N THR A 132 17.48 -3.87 -5.50
CA THR A 132 18.36 -4.75 -6.27
C THR A 132 19.23 -3.95 -7.21
N THR A 133 20.31 -4.55 -7.69
CA THR A 133 21.12 -4.02 -8.79
C THR A 133 21.01 -5.03 -9.93
N PRO A 134 20.14 -4.81 -10.92
CA PRO A 134 19.95 -5.75 -12.01
C PRO A 134 21.28 -6.03 -12.71
N VAL A 135 21.54 -7.31 -13.01
CA VAL A 135 22.74 -7.74 -13.73
C VAL A 135 22.61 -7.57 -15.24
N ASP A 136 21.37 -7.52 -15.73
CA ASP A 136 20.99 -7.41 -17.14
C ASP A 136 19.77 -6.50 -17.33
N GLY A 137 19.47 -6.15 -18.59
CA GLY A 137 18.34 -5.29 -18.97
C GLY A 137 18.66 -3.79 -18.94
N ALA A 138 17.63 -2.96 -19.14
CA ALA A 138 17.75 -1.50 -19.26
C ALA A 138 18.34 -0.81 -18.01
N PHE A 139 18.36 -1.49 -16.86
CA PHE A 139 18.84 -0.96 -15.58
C PHE A 139 20.09 -1.67 -15.06
N LYS A 140 20.86 -2.30 -15.96
CA LYS A 140 22.07 -3.03 -15.62
C LYS A 140 23.04 -2.17 -14.82
N GLY A 141 23.46 -2.67 -13.65
CA GLY A 141 24.43 -2.01 -12.78
C GLY A 141 23.86 -0.87 -11.93
N GLU A 142 22.58 -0.51 -12.10
CA GLU A 142 21.95 0.55 -11.33
C GLU A 142 21.16 0.00 -10.15
N ARG A 143 21.35 0.61 -8.97
CA ARG A 143 20.55 0.27 -7.80
C ARG A 143 19.11 0.72 -8.01
N ARG A 144 18.15 -0.21 -8.02
CA ARG A 144 16.72 0.03 -8.24
C ARG A 144 15.85 -0.48 -7.10
N SER A 145 14.91 0.35 -6.68
CA SER A 145 13.74 -0.08 -5.92
C SER A 145 12.86 -0.95 -6.84
N THR A 146 12.54 -2.16 -6.41
CA THR A 146 11.90 -3.17 -7.26
C THR A 146 10.74 -3.84 -6.52
N LEU A 147 9.57 -3.87 -7.15
CA LEU A 147 8.44 -4.70 -6.75
C LEU A 147 8.38 -5.90 -7.70
N ARG A 148 8.78 -7.08 -7.19
CA ARG A 148 8.67 -8.35 -7.90
C ARG A 148 7.32 -8.99 -7.59
N ILE A 149 6.56 -9.32 -8.62
CA ILE A 149 5.25 -9.97 -8.53
C ILE A 149 5.36 -11.36 -9.15
N GLN A 150 4.99 -12.40 -8.41
CA GLN A 150 4.92 -13.78 -8.90
C GLN A 150 3.67 -13.99 -9.77
N ALA A 151 3.59 -15.10 -10.49
CA ALA A 151 2.34 -15.48 -11.15
C ALA A 151 1.25 -15.67 -10.10
N CYS A 152 0.17 -14.88 -10.17
CA CYS A 152 -0.91 -14.89 -9.19
C CYS A 152 -2.25 -14.44 -9.81
N THR A 153 -3.33 -14.67 -9.08
CA THR A 153 -4.72 -14.36 -9.44
C THR A 153 -5.15 -12.95 -9.08
N ILE A 154 -4.43 -12.31 -8.16
CA ILE A 154 -4.72 -10.96 -7.69
C ILE A 154 -4.31 -9.90 -8.72
N ASP A 155 -5.12 -8.86 -8.88
CA ASP A 155 -4.85 -7.76 -9.79
C ASP A 155 -3.55 -7.01 -9.42
N VAL A 156 -2.69 -6.80 -10.40
CA VAL A 156 -1.42 -6.06 -10.23
C VAL A 156 -1.66 -4.65 -9.68
N GLU A 157 -2.75 -4.01 -10.10
CA GLU A 157 -3.15 -2.68 -9.62
C GLU A 157 -3.49 -2.67 -8.12
N LEU A 158 -4.12 -3.75 -7.64
CA LEU A 158 -4.45 -3.91 -6.22
C LEU A 158 -3.19 -4.20 -5.40
N ILE A 159 -2.25 -5.01 -5.92
CA ILE A 159 -0.93 -5.20 -5.32
C ILE A 159 -0.22 -3.85 -5.19
N LEU A 160 -0.17 -3.06 -6.28
CA LEU A 160 0.51 -1.76 -6.29
C LEU A 160 -0.14 -0.79 -5.29
N LEU A 161 -1.47 -0.68 -5.30
CA LEU A 161 -2.22 0.18 -4.39
C LEU A 161 -1.93 -0.15 -2.93
N THR A 162 -2.04 -1.42 -2.56
CA THR A 162 -1.79 -1.86 -1.18
C THR A 162 -0.33 -1.67 -0.78
N PHE A 163 0.60 -1.97 -1.69
CA PHE A 163 2.03 -1.73 -1.49
C PHE A 163 2.31 -0.26 -1.17
N LEU A 164 1.77 0.69 -1.95
CA LEU A 164 2.04 2.12 -1.75
C LEU A 164 1.60 2.62 -0.37
N ILE A 165 0.45 2.15 0.11
CA ILE A 165 -0.06 2.48 1.45
C ILE A 165 0.89 1.96 2.54
N ILE A 166 1.29 0.69 2.44
CA ILE A 166 2.16 0.07 3.43
C ILE A 166 3.56 0.68 3.41
N GLU A 167 4.13 0.90 2.22
CA GLU A 167 5.47 1.48 2.09
C GLU A 167 5.54 2.91 2.61
N LYS A 168 4.53 3.74 2.33
CA LYS A 168 4.47 5.08 2.91
C LYS A 168 4.34 5.02 4.44
N LYS A 169 3.38 4.25 4.98
CA LYS A 169 3.24 4.09 6.45
C LYS A 169 4.52 3.56 7.09
N ARG A 170 5.26 2.68 6.41
CA ARG A 170 6.56 2.18 6.88
C ARG A 170 7.62 3.27 6.91
N ARG A 171 7.73 4.12 5.88
CA ARG A 171 8.66 5.26 5.86
C ARG A 171 8.32 6.29 6.92
N ASP A 172 7.06 6.69 6.97
CA ASP A 172 6.57 7.65 7.95
C ASP A 172 6.76 7.12 9.38
N GLY A 173 6.59 5.81 9.62
CA GLY A 173 6.83 5.18 10.91
C GLY A 173 8.31 5.00 11.29
N VAL A 174 9.23 5.00 10.33
CA VAL A 174 10.68 5.04 10.57
C VAL A 174 11.12 6.46 10.94
N ASP A 175 10.48 7.47 10.34
CA ASP A 175 10.75 8.89 10.65
C ASP A 175 9.98 9.38 11.89
N ALA A 176 8.90 8.69 12.27
CA ALA A 176 8.01 9.08 13.35
C ALA A 176 7.84 7.97 14.40
N SER A 177 8.80 7.85 15.31
CA SER A 177 8.69 7.13 16.59
C SER A 177 7.59 7.65 17.53
N ARG A 178 6.59 8.40 17.03
CA ARG A 178 5.47 8.99 17.79
C ARG A 178 4.09 8.85 17.13
N SER A 179 3.97 8.38 15.88
CA SER A 179 2.70 8.48 15.13
C SER A 179 1.81 7.23 15.17
N PHE A 180 2.26 6.11 15.74
CA PHE A 180 1.43 4.90 15.86
C PHE A 180 0.35 4.97 16.94
N ALA A 181 0.34 6.03 17.76
CA ALA A 181 -0.64 6.20 18.85
C ALA A 181 -1.98 6.81 18.40
N HIS A 182 -2.08 7.34 17.17
CA HIS A 182 -3.26 8.13 16.73
C HIS A 182 -4.04 7.55 15.55
N ASP A 183 -3.72 6.33 15.09
CA ASP A 183 -4.58 5.57 14.15
C ASP A 183 -5.68 4.80 14.92
N GLU A 184 -5.77 4.99 16.24
CA GLU A 184 -6.92 4.60 17.07
C GLU A 184 -7.81 5.85 17.24
N ASP A 185 -9.05 5.78 16.74
CA ASP A 185 -10.12 6.69 17.18
C ASP A 185 -10.13 6.68 18.72
N PRO A 186 -10.22 7.85 19.41
CA PRO A 186 -10.33 7.89 20.85
C PRO A 186 -11.73 7.42 21.27
N GLN A 187 -11.93 6.10 21.32
CA GLN A 187 -12.90 5.48 22.22
C GLN A 187 -12.09 5.13 23.48
N GLY A 188 -12.05 5.95 24.52
CA GLY A 188 -13.26 6.43 25.19
C GLY A 188 -13.88 5.29 26.00
N ASP A 189 -13.08 4.59 26.83
CA ASP A 189 -13.50 4.22 28.19
C ASP A 189 -12.27 3.82 29.03
N GLY A 190 -11.74 4.77 29.77
CA GLY A 190 -10.64 4.59 30.70
C GLY A 190 -11.04 5.11 32.08
N GLY A 191 -12.20 4.66 32.57
CA GLY A 191 -12.60 4.83 33.96
C GLY A 191 -11.65 4.06 34.88
N GLY A 192 -10.56 4.71 35.28
CA GLY A 192 -9.76 4.29 36.42
C GLY A 192 -10.53 4.64 37.68
N ASP A 193 -11.29 3.67 38.20
CA ASP A 193 -11.92 3.81 39.51
C ASP A 193 -10.83 3.67 40.59
N GLY A 194 -10.68 4.74 41.36
CA GLY A 194 -9.80 4.79 42.52
C GLY A 194 -10.43 4.03 43.68
N GLY A 195 -9.68 3.12 44.28
CA GLY A 195 -10.06 2.47 45.53
C GLY A 195 -8.88 2.45 46.48
N SER A 196 -8.77 3.50 47.30
CA SER A 196 -7.96 3.50 48.51
C SER A 196 -8.69 2.73 49.62
N ALA A 197 -8.02 1.74 50.21
CA ALA A 197 -8.06 1.39 51.63
C ALA A 197 -6.89 0.44 51.95
#